data_AF-A0A659UAW5-F1
#
_entry.id   AF-A0A659UAW5-F1
#
_cell.length_a   1.000
_cell.length_b   1.000
_cell.length_c   1.000
_cell.angle_alpha   90.00
_cell.angle_beta   90.00
_cell.angle_gamma   90.00
#
_symmetry.space_group_name_H-M   'P 1'
#
loop_
_entity.id
_entity.type
_entity.pdbx_description
1 polymer ?
#
loop_
_entity_poly.entity_id
_entity_poly.type
_entity_poly.pdbx_seq_one_letter_code
_entity_poly.pdbx_strand_id
1 'polypeptide(L)'
;LKPMNCPGHVQIFKHGLKSYRDLPVKLAEFGNVHRYEPSGALHGLMRVRGFTQDDAHIFCTEEQLASECLRINDLILSTYADFGFDEISVKLSTRP
;
A
#
# COMPACT_ATOMS: atom_id res chain seq x y z
N LEU A 1 6.00 4.06 -18.01
CA LEU A 1 4.84 4.13 -17.08
C LEU A 1 5.26 3.50 -15.76
N LYS A 2 4.89 4.08 -14.61
CA LYS A 2 5.28 3.55 -13.30
C LYS A 2 4.54 2.23 -13.01
N PRO A 3 5.22 1.14 -12.59
CA PRO A 3 4.55 -0.11 -12.19
C PRO A 3 4.10 -0.12 -10.72
N MET A 4 4.49 0.90 -9.95
CA MET A 4 4.21 1.10 -8.52
C MET A 4 4.50 2.57 -8.13
N ASN A 5 3.92 3.07 -7.04
CA ASN A 5 4.11 4.45 -6.58
C ASN A 5 5.32 4.63 -5.64
N CYS A 6 5.81 3.54 -5.04
CA CYS A 6 6.83 3.55 -3.99
C CYS A 6 8.06 4.43 -4.29
N PRO A 7 8.71 4.32 -5.46
CA PRO A 7 9.88 5.13 -5.75
C PRO A 7 9.59 6.63 -5.73
N GLY A 8 8.39 7.04 -6.14
CA GLY A 8 7.93 8.43 -6.10
C GLY A 8 7.72 8.91 -4.67
N HIS A 9 7.06 8.11 -3.84
CA HIS A 9 6.85 8.44 -2.42
C HIS A 9 8.18 8.53 -1.65
N VAL A 10 9.18 7.71 -2.02
CA VAL A 10 10.54 7.84 -1.48
C VAL A 10 11.17 9.18 -1.88
N GLN A 11 10.98 9.67 -3.11
CA GLN A 11 11.48 11.00 -3.49
C GLN A 11 10.79 12.12 -2.70
N ILE A 12 9.48 12.00 -2.48
CA ILE A 12 8.72 12.96 -1.66
C ILE A 12 9.24 12.96 -0.23
N PHE A 13 9.44 11.78 0.37
CA PHE A 13 9.98 11.67 1.72
C PHE A 13 11.39 12.26 1.85
N LYS A 14 12.25 12.04 0.85
CA LYS A 14 13.61 12.61 0.77
C LYS A 14 13.62 14.13 0.65
N HIS A 15 12.53 14.75 0.21
CA HIS A 15 12.45 16.19 0.05
C HIS A 15 12.33 16.88 1.42
N GLY A 16 13.33 17.72 1.74
CA GLY A 16 13.41 18.46 3.00
C GLY A 16 13.92 17.63 4.18
N LEU A 17 14.34 18.30 5.25
CA LEU A 17 14.83 17.65 6.46
C LEU A 17 13.71 16.89 7.19
N LYS A 18 14.04 15.79 7.86
CA LYS A 18 13.13 14.97 8.65
C LYS A 18 13.77 14.67 10.00
N SER A 19 13.07 14.97 11.08
CA SER A 19 13.42 14.57 12.43
C SER A 19 12.78 13.23 12.76
N TYR A 20 13.38 12.46 13.67
CA TYR A 20 12.73 11.28 14.25
C TYR A 20 11.38 11.64 14.91
N ARG A 21 11.24 12.89 15.38
CA ARG A 21 9.98 13.40 15.98
C ARG A 21 8.86 13.57 14.96
N ASP A 22 9.20 13.68 13.68
CA ASP A 22 8.22 13.82 12.60
C ASP A 22 7.69 12.45 12.15
N LEU A 23 8.31 11.35 12.60
CA LEU A 23 7.88 9.99 12.28
C LEU A 23 6.77 9.53 13.25
N PRO A 24 5.74 8.82 12.75
CA PRO A 24 5.62 8.28 11.40
C PRO A 24 5.07 9.28 10.37
N VAL A 25 5.67 9.31 9.17
CA VAL A 25 5.17 10.08 8.01
C VAL A 25 4.35 9.14 7.11
N LYS A 26 3.14 9.56 6.72
CA LYS A 26 2.22 8.78 5.89
C LYS A 26 1.94 9.51 4.59
N LEU A 27 2.24 8.89 3.46
CA LEU A 27 1.96 9.42 2.13
C LEU A 27 0.95 8.51 1.43
N ALA A 28 -0.19 9.05 1.00
CA ALA A 28 -1.23 8.31 0.30
C ALA A 28 -1.48 8.92 -1.09
N GLU A 29 -1.74 8.07 -2.08
CA GLU A 29 -2.02 8.45 -3.47
C GLU A 29 -3.00 7.46 -4.09
N PHE A 30 -4.06 7.95 -4.75
CA PHE A 30 -4.81 7.16 -5.73
C PHE A 30 -4.02 7.09 -7.04
N GLY A 31 -2.91 6.35 -7.01
CA GLY A 31 -1.90 6.38 -8.06
C GLY A 31 -2.21 5.45 -9.23
N ASN A 32 -2.23 6.00 -10.44
CA ASN A 32 -2.36 5.21 -11.67
C ASN A 32 -1.02 4.55 -12.01
N VAL A 33 -1.03 3.22 -12.12
CA VAL A 33 0.13 2.38 -12.39
C VAL A 33 -0.14 1.43 -13.54
N HIS A 34 0.93 0.96 -14.19
CA HIS A 34 0.84 0.04 -15.31
C HIS A 34 1.80 -1.14 -15.17
N ARG A 35 1.29 -2.36 -15.39
CA ARG A 35 2.06 -3.60 -15.42
C ARG A 35 1.87 -4.30 -16.75
N TYR A 36 2.97 -4.75 -17.36
CA TYR A 36 2.94 -5.42 -18.66
C TYR A 36 2.59 -6.90 -18.49
N GLU A 37 1.35 -7.17 -18.07
CA GLU A 37 0.84 -8.53 -17.91
C GLU A 37 0.68 -9.22 -19.29
N PRO A 38 0.97 -10.54 -19.39
CA PRO A 38 0.74 -11.32 -20.61
C PRO A 38 -0.71 -11.21 -21.07
N SER A 39 -0.94 -11.11 -22.38
CA SER A 39 -2.29 -10.95 -22.94
C SER A 39 -3.24 -12.10 -22.56
N GLY A 40 -2.72 -13.32 -22.46
CA GLY A 40 -3.50 -14.49 -22.03
C GLY A 40 -3.88 -14.51 -20.55
N ALA A 41 -3.33 -13.63 -19.72
CA ALA A 41 -3.61 -13.55 -18.29
C ALA A 41 -4.60 -12.42 -17.93
N LEU A 42 -5.08 -11.65 -18.91
CA LEU A 42 -6.03 -10.56 -18.70
C LEU A 42 -7.44 -11.11 -18.53
N HIS A 43 -8.21 -10.51 -17.62
CA HIS A 43 -9.58 -10.95 -17.33
C HIS A 43 -10.45 -9.81 -16.82
N GLY A 44 -11.34 -9.30 -17.68
CA GLY A 44 -12.30 -8.24 -17.36
C GLY A 44 -11.66 -7.09 -16.60
N LEU A 45 -12.19 -6.78 -15.41
CA LEU A 45 -11.60 -5.82 -14.46
C LEU A 45 -10.73 -6.49 -13.38
N MET A 46 -10.76 -7.82 -13.28
CA MET A 46 -10.04 -8.58 -12.25
C MET A 46 -8.53 -8.61 -12.49
N ARG A 47 -8.09 -8.60 -13.76
CA ARG A 47 -6.68 -8.58 -14.16
C ARG A 47 -6.48 -7.69 -15.38
N VAL A 48 -5.85 -6.53 -15.17
CA VAL A 48 -5.68 -5.47 -16.18
C VAL A 48 -4.24 -4.95 -16.22
N ARG A 49 -3.85 -4.28 -17.31
CA ARG A 49 -2.52 -3.67 -17.48
C ARG A 49 -2.38 -2.28 -16.86
N GLY A 50 -3.49 -1.56 -16.67
CA GLY A 50 -3.51 -0.23 -16.09
C GLY A 50 -4.60 -0.17 -15.02
N PHE A 51 -4.25 0.33 -13.84
CA PHE A 51 -5.15 0.36 -12.69
C PHE A 51 -4.73 1.45 -11.71
N THR A 52 -5.68 1.86 -10.88
CA THR A 52 -5.45 2.81 -9.79
C THR A 52 -5.63 2.07 -8.48
N GLN A 53 -4.67 2.23 -7.57
CA GLN A 53 -4.74 1.69 -6.22
C GLN A 53 -4.88 2.83 -5.21
N ASP A 54 -5.58 2.58 -4.13
CA ASP A 54 -5.59 3.34 -2.88
C ASP A 54 -4.26 3.12 -2.12
N ASP A 55 -3.15 3.51 -2.74
CA ASP A 55 -1.80 3.18 -2.29
C ASP A 55 -1.29 4.13 -1.21
N ALA A 56 -0.58 3.61 -0.21
CA ALA A 56 -0.02 4.39 0.88
C ALA A 56 1.33 3.85 1.35
N HIS A 57 2.19 4.77 1.78
CA HIS A 57 3.54 4.47 2.26
C HIS A 57 3.75 5.14 3.61
N ILE A 58 4.07 4.33 4.63
CA ILE A 58 4.38 4.79 5.97
C ILE A 58 5.88 4.68 6.19
N PHE A 59 6.50 5.82 6.48
CA PHE A 59 7.89 5.91 6.92
C PHE A 59 7.88 6.05 8.44
N CYS A 60 8.43 5.07 9.14
CA CYS A 60 8.44 5.01 10.60
C CYS A 60 9.78 4.45 11.10
N THR A 61 10.02 4.59 12.41
CA THR A 61 11.17 3.92 13.04
C THR A 61 10.86 2.44 13.26
N GLU A 62 11.91 1.64 13.52
CA GLU A 62 11.74 0.21 13.78
C GLU A 62 10.89 -0.06 15.03
N GLU A 63 11.01 0.78 16.05
CA GLU A 63 10.20 0.68 17.27
C GLU A 63 8.70 0.98 17.02
N GLN A 64 8.40 1.78 15.99
CA GLN A 64 7.03 2.15 15.62
C GLN A 64 6.35 1.11 14.72
N LEU A 65 7.13 0.25 14.05
CA LEU A 65 6.66 -0.66 13.00
C LEU A 65 5.46 -1.52 13.44
N ALA A 66 5.60 -2.23 14.55
CA ALA A 66 4.55 -3.13 15.05
C ALA A 66 3.24 -2.39 15.32
N SER A 67 3.33 -1.20 15.92
CA SER A 67 2.15 -0.38 16.22
C SER A 67 1.45 0.13 14.95
N GLU A 68 2.22 0.53 13.93
CA GLU A 68 1.66 0.99 12.66
C GLU A 68 1.03 -0.17 11.86
N CYS A 69 1.65 -1.36 11.88
CA CYS A 69 1.06 -2.55 11.28
C CYS A 69 -0.30 -2.91 11.90
N LEU A 70 -0.41 -2.89 13.23
CA LEU A 70 -1.69 -3.16 13.91
C LEU A 70 -2.76 -2.14 13.53
N ARG A 71 -2.42 -0.85 13.51
CA ARG A 71 -3.35 0.22 13.12
C ARG A 71 -3.84 0.07 11.68
N ILE A 72 -2.96 -0.34 10.76
CA ILE A 72 -3.34 -0.59 9.36
C ILE A 72 -4.27 -1.80 9.28
N ASN A 73 -3.97 -2.86 10.04
CA ASN A 73 -4.83 -4.04 10.08
C ASN A 73 -6.24 -3.69 10.57
N ASP A 74 -6.36 -2.91 11.64
CA ASP A 74 -7.66 -2.46 12.15
C ASP A 74 -8.43 -1.62 11.12
N LEU A 75 -7.74 -0.75 10.37
CA LEU A 75 -8.32 0.04 9.29
C LEU A 75 -8.83 -0.83 8.13
N ILE A 76 -8.08 -1.86 7.74
CA ILE A 76 -8.49 -2.78 6.68
C ILE A 76 -9.73 -3.56 7.11
N LEU A 77 -9.74 -4.08 8.35
CA LEU A 77 -10.87 -4.83 8.89
C LEU A 77 -12.12 -3.96 9.02
N SER A 78 -11.99 -2.70 9.48
CA SER A 78 -13.14 -1.79 9.55
C SER A 78 -13.69 -1.49 8.16
N THR A 79 -12.82 -1.29 7.17
CA THR A 79 -13.23 -1.06 5.79
C THR A 79 -13.99 -2.27 5.25
N TYR A 80 -13.49 -3.49 5.48
CA TYR A 80 -14.19 -4.71 5.07
C TYR A 80 -15.57 -4.87 5.72
N ALA A 81 -15.70 -4.53 7.00
CA ALA A 81 -16.99 -4.52 7.69
C ALA A 81 -17.97 -3.51 7.05
N ASP A 82 -17.50 -2.31 6.68
CA ASP A 82 -18.33 -1.30 6.00
C ASP A 82 -18.89 -1.78 4.64
N PHE A 83 -18.16 -2.67 3.94
CA PHE A 83 -18.59 -3.29 2.68
C PHE A 83 -19.35 -4.62 2.88
N GLY A 84 -19.52 -5.09 4.10
CA GLY A 84 -20.24 -6.34 4.41
C GLY A 84 -19.45 -7.61 4.10
N PHE A 85 -18.11 -7.57 4.19
CA PHE A 85 -17.26 -8.75 4.04
C PHE A 85 -16.99 -9.41 5.41
N ASP A 86 -17.75 -10.45 5.74
CA ASP A 86 -17.66 -11.14 7.04
C ASP A 86 -16.66 -12.33 7.03
N GLU A 87 -16.37 -12.90 5.86
CA GLU A 87 -15.50 -14.07 5.72
C GLU A 87 -14.08 -13.66 5.30
N ILE A 88 -13.19 -13.44 6.27
CA ILE A 88 -11.82 -12.96 6.04
C ILE A 88 -10.80 -14.05 6.39
N SER A 89 -9.80 -14.24 5.52
CA SER A 89 -8.64 -15.08 5.81
C SER A 89 -7.35 -14.26 5.71
N VAL A 90 -6.50 -14.37 6.73
CA VAL A 90 -5.21 -13.67 6.79
C VAL A 90 -4.08 -14.65 6.47
N LYS A 91 -3.15 -14.24 5.60
CA LYS A 91 -1.97 -15.03 5.22
C LYS A 91 -0.71 -14.17 5.34
N LEU A 92 0.34 -14.73 5.93
CA LEU A 92 1.65 -14.08 6.06
C LEU A 92 2.63 -14.68 5.04
N SER A 93 3.16 -13.85 4.15
CA SER A 93 4.22 -14.23 3.23
C SER A 93 5.58 -13.98 3.87
N THR A 94 6.32 -15.05 4.18
CA THR A 94 7.70 -14.97 4.69
C THR A 94 8.71 -14.85 3.55
N ARG A 95 9.98 -14.60 3.89
CA ARG A 95 11.07 -14.72 2.92
C ARG A 95 11.04 -16.12 2.27
N PRO A 96 11.10 -16.22 0.93
CA PRO A 96 11.22 -17.50 0.23
C PRO A 96 12.60 -18.14 0.47
#